data_AF-A0A031FZW1-F1
#
_entry.id   AF-A0A031FZW1-F1
#
_cell.length_a   1.000
_cell.length_b   1.000
_cell.length_c   1.000
_cell.angle_alpha   90.00
_cell.angle_beta   90.00
_cell.angle_gamma   90.00
#
_symmetry.space_group_name_H-M   'P 1'
#
loop_
_entity.id
_entity.type
_entity.pdbx_description
1 polymer ?
#
loop_
_entity_poly.entity_id
_entity_poly.type
_entity_poly.pdbx_seq_one_letter_code
_entity_poly.pdbx_strand_id
1 'polypeptide(L)'
;MTRVAFQLQIDPSLVDEYVARHAPVWPEMLAEIAASGRRNYSLFLGDGGRLFGYYEVDDDTAAQAYLAASPVAAHWEAEMGRFFVGLDGRPDQAATPLAEVFNLHDQLADSADVPESDPS
;
A
#
# COMPACT_ATOMS: atom_id res chain seq x y z
N MET A 1 12.25 6.63 6.66
CA MET A 1 11.13 5.68 6.55
C MET A 1 10.18 6.20 5.50
N THR A 2 9.89 5.40 4.49
CA THR A 2 9.12 5.78 3.31
C THR A 2 7.65 5.41 3.51
N ARG A 3 6.74 6.33 3.19
CA ARG A 3 5.30 6.09 3.16
C ARG A 3 4.87 6.00 1.72
N VAL A 4 4.20 4.91 1.38
CA VAL A 4 3.72 4.66 0.02
C VAL A 4 2.20 4.72 0.04
N ALA A 5 1.65 5.62 -0.77
CA ALA A 5 0.23 5.68 -1.06
C ALA A 5 0.02 5.36 -2.54
N PHE A 6 -1.01 4.57 -2.84
CA PHE A 6 -1.32 4.17 -4.21
C PHE A 6 -2.83 4.05 -4.44
N GLN A 7 -3.21 4.10 -5.71
CA GLN A 7 -4.60 3.91 -6.14
C GLN A 7 -4.70 2.74 -7.13
N LEU A 8 -5.77 1.97 -6.98
CA LEU A 8 -6.23 0.93 -7.90
C LEU A 8 -7.73 1.11 -8.19
N GLN A 9 -8.22 0.44 -9.23
CA GLN A 9 -9.63 0.43 -9.58
C GLN A 9 -10.15 -1.01 -9.59
N ILE A 10 -11.12 -1.29 -8.72
CA ILE A 10 -11.83 -2.57 -8.66
C ILE A 10 -13.02 -2.49 -9.62
N ASP A 11 -13.35 -3.59 -10.29
CA ASP A 11 -14.62 -3.75 -11.00
C ASP A 11 -15.76 -3.50 -9.99
N PRO A 12 -16.60 -2.46 -10.17
CA PRO A 12 -17.66 -2.15 -9.23
C PRO A 12 -18.62 -3.32 -8.94
N SER A 13 -18.77 -4.26 -9.90
CA SER A 13 -19.62 -5.44 -9.73
C SER A 13 -19.02 -6.53 -8.83
N LEU A 14 -17.70 -6.47 -8.54
CA LEU A 14 -16.98 -7.46 -7.74
C LEU A 14 -16.53 -6.95 -6.37
N VAL A 15 -16.92 -5.73 -6.00
CA VAL A 15 -16.52 -5.06 -4.75
C VAL A 15 -16.85 -5.90 -3.51
N ASP A 16 -18.07 -6.44 -3.42
CA ASP A 16 -18.50 -7.20 -2.24
C ASP A 16 -17.65 -8.46 -2.05
N GLU A 17 -17.32 -9.13 -3.15
CA GLU A 17 -16.45 -10.31 -3.09
C GLU A 17 -15.01 -9.91 -2.75
N TYR A 18 -14.49 -8.80 -3.29
CA TYR A 18 -13.16 -8.29 -2.94
C TYR A 18 -13.04 -8.04 -1.44
N VAL A 19 -14.03 -7.39 -0.83
CA VAL A 19 -14.07 -7.14 0.62
C VAL A 19 -14.10 -8.44 1.40
N ALA A 20 -14.92 -9.42 0.99
CA ALA A 20 -14.99 -10.73 1.64
C ALA A 20 -13.64 -11.46 1.61
N ARG A 21 -12.89 -11.35 0.50
CA ARG A 21 -11.55 -11.96 0.38
C ARG A 21 -10.52 -11.32 1.32
N HIS A 22 -10.72 -10.08 1.75
CA HIS A 22 -9.83 -9.39 2.69
C HIS A 22 -10.24 -9.56 4.16
N ALA A 23 -11.24 -10.40 4.45
CA ALA A 23 -11.84 -10.55 5.79
C ALA A 23 -12.04 -12.03 6.19
N PRO A 24 -10.99 -12.78 6.56
CA PRO A 24 -9.59 -12.37 6.62
C PRO A 24 -8.75 -12.83 5.41
N VAL A 25 -7.64 -12.13 5.18
CA VAL A 25 -6.55 -12.58 4.29
C VAL A 25 -5.88 -13.82 4.88
N TRP A 26 -5.28 -14.65 4.00
CA TRP A 26 -4.55 -15.85 4.41
C TRP A 26 -3.38 -15.54 5.36
N PRO A 27 -3.21 -16.28 6.47
CA PRO A 27 -2.13 -16.05 7.43
C PRO A 27 -0.73 -16.04 6.82
N GLU A 28 -0.47 -16.92 5.85
CA GLU A 28 0.79 -17.01 5.12
C GLU A 28 1.06 -15.74 4.31
N MET A 29 0.04 -15.17 3.65
CA MET A 29 0.20 -13.92 2.90
C MET A 29 0.47 -12.75 3.84
N LEU A 30 -0.19 -12.71 5.00
CA LEU A 30 0.09 -11.70 6.03
C LEU A 30 1.55 -11.80 6.53
N ALA A 31 2.07 -13.02 6.71
CA ALA A 31 3.45 -13.25 7.10
C ALA A 31 4.45 -12.76 6.03
N GLU A 32 4.17 -13.01 4.75
CA GLU A 32 5.00 -12.53 3.63
C GLU A 32 5.01 -11.00 3.52
N ILE A 33 3.85 -10.36 3.69
CA ILE A 33 3.75 -8.89 3.75
C ILE A 33 4.60 -8.35 4.89
N ALA A 34 4.48 -8.92 6.10
CA ALA A 34 5.27 -8.48 7.25
C ALA A 34 6.78 -8.72 7.04
N ALA A 35 7.16 -9.87 6.49
CA ALA A 35 8.55 -10.23 6.23
C ALA A 35 9.20 -9.35 5.15
N SER A 36 8.41 -8.80 4.22
CA SER A 36 8.90 -7.81 3.24
C SER A 36 9.30 -6.46 3.87
N GLY A 37 8.96 -6.23 5.14
CA GLY A 37 9.22 -4.97 5.85
C GLY A 37 8.09 -3.93 5.75
N ARG A 38 7.02 -4.24 5.00
CA ARG A 38 5.80 -3.42 4.96
C ARG A 38 5.07 -3.47 6.30
N ARG A 39 4.66 -2.30 6.80
CA ARG A 39 3.95 -2.12 8.07
C ARG A 39 2.87 -1.06 7.96
N ASN A 40 1.97 -1.03 8.94
CA ASN A 40 0.81 -0.14 8.96
C ASN A 40 0.02 -0.15 7.63
N TYR A 41 -0.05 -1.32 6.99
CA TYR A 41 -0.65 -1.48 5.68
C TYR A 41 -2.18 -1.49 5.80
N SER A 42 -2.82 -0.48 5.20
CA SER A 42 -4.27 -0.35 5.12
C SER A 42 -4.74 -0.19 3.67
N LEU A 43 -5.95 -0.69 3.41
CA LEU A 43 -6.68 -0.48 2.16
C LEU A 43 -8.01 0.21 2.49
N PHE A 44 -8.39 1.17 1.66
CA PHE A 44 -9.60 1.98 1.81
C PHE A 44 -10.38 1.95 0.51
N LEU A 45 -11.66 1.59 0.58
CA LEU A 45 -12.54 1.59 -0.56
C LEU A 45 -13.34 2.89 -0.61
N GLY A 46 -13.26 3.60 -1.72
CA GLY A 46 -14.13 4.73 -2.07
C GLY A 46 -15.21 4.35 -3.08
N ASP A 47 -16.00 5.33 -3.48
CA ASP A 47 -17.09 5.14 -4.43
C ASP A 47 -16.63 4.57 -5.78
N GLY A 48 -17.52 3.82 -6.42
CA GLY A 48 -17.31 3.30 -7.77
C GLY A 48 -16.14 2.33 -7.88
N GLY A 49 -15.73 1.64 -6.83
CA GLY A 49 -14.64 0.65 -6.84
C GLY A 49 -13.24 1.24 -6.72
N ARG A 50 -13.11 2.54 -6.43
CA ARG A 50 -11.79 3.17 -6.27
C ARG A 50 -11.14 2.71 -4.98
N LEU A 51 -10.03 2.00 -5.07
CA LEU A 51 -9.29 1.50 -3.93
C LEU A 51 -8.05 2.37 -3.69
N PHE A 52 -7.84 2.77 -2.45
CA PHE A 52 -6.62 3.42 -2.00
C PHE A 52 -5.87 2.48 -1.06
N GLY A 53 -4.57 2.34 -1.26
CA GLY A 53 -3.71 1.62 -0.35
C GLY A 53 -2.62 2.51 0.24
N TYR A 54 -2.25 2.20 1.46
CA TYR A 54 -1.20 2.88 2.20
C TYR A 54 -0.37 1.88 2.98
N TYR A 55 0.95 1.97 2.92
CA TYR A 55 1.84 1.26 3.84
C TYR A 55 3.12 2.07 4.09
N GLU A 56 3.84 1.67 5.12
CA GLU A 56 5.14 2.21 5.47
C GLU A 56 6.21 1.14 5.28
N VAL A 57 7.40 1.55 4.86
CA VAL A 57 8.52 0.65 4.55
C VAL A 57 9.84 1.42 4.62
N ASP A 58 10.94 0.74 4.93
CA ASP A 58 12.27 1.39 4.92
C ASP A 58 12.91 1.40 3.53
N ASP A 59 12.74 0.32 2.77
CA ASP A 59 13.16 0.18 1.38
C ASP A 59 12.05 -0.50 0.56
N ASP A 60 11.33 0.30 -0.22
CA ASP A 60 10.23 -0.22 -1.03
C ASP A 60 10.70 -1.10 -2.20
N THR A 61 11.90 -0.84 -2.74
CA THR A 61 12.46 -1.65 -3.83
C THR A 61 12.77 -3.06 -3.34
N ALA A 62 13.39 -3.15 -2.16
CA ALA A 62 13.68 -4.44 -1.53
C ALA A 62 12.39 -5.19 -1.15
N ALA A 63 11.38 -4.48 -0.60
CA ALA A 63 10.09 -5.09 -0.26
C ALA A 63 9.36 -5.64 -1.49
N GLN A 64 9.32 -4.88 -2.59
CA GLN A 64 8.76 -5.34 -3.86
C GLN A 64 9.52 -6.56 -4.39
N ALA A 65 10.84 -6.54 -4.38
CA ALA A 65 11.65 -7.67 -4.86
C ALA A 65 11.42 -8.94 -4.02
N TYR A 66 11.29 -8.80 -2.70
CA TYR A 66 10.96 -9.91 -1.80
C TYR A 66 9.62 -10.55 -2.16
N LEU A 67 8.55 -9.74 -2.26
CA LEU A 67 7.21 -10.24 -2.57
C LEU A 67 7.14 -10.83 -3.99
N ALA A 68 7.84 -10.25 -4.97
CA ALA A 68 7.91 -10.79 -6.32
C ALA A 68 8.54 -12.18 -6.39
N ALA A 69 9.42 -12.54 -5.44
CA ALA A 69 10.03 -13.86 -5.32
C ALA A 69 9.18 -14.85 -4.49
N SER A 70 8.11 -14.38 -3.85
CA SER A 70 7.28 -15.20 -2.96
C SER A 70 6.24 -16.01 -3.74
N PRO A 71 6.23 -17.35 -3.64
CA PRO A 71 5.20 -18.16 -4.28
C PRO A 71 3.82 -17.95 -3.66
N VAL A 72 3.75 -17.59 -2.37
CA VAL A 72 2.49 -17.27 -1.67
C VAL A 72 1.92 -15.97 -2.22
N ALA A 73 2.76 -14.93 -2.35
CA ALA A 73 2.32 -13.66 -2.94
C ALA A 73 1.88 -13.83 -4.40
N ALA A 74 2.62 -14.61 -5.19
CA ALA A 74 2.25 -14.92 -6.58
C ALA A 74 0.88 -15.62 -6.67
N HIS A 75 0.59 -16.56 -5.76
CA HIS A 75 -0.71 -17.23 -5.72
C HIS A 75 -1.84 -16.28 -5.34
N TRP A 76 -1.62 -15.45 -4.31
CA TRP A 76 -2.58 -14.43 -3.89
C TRP A 76 -2.88 -13.43 -5.02
N GLU A 77 -1.85 -12.93 -5.70
CA GLU A 77 -1.99 -12.01 -6.84
C GLU A 77 -2.79 -12.64 -7.99
N ALA A 78 -2.57 -13.92 -8.29
CA ALA A 78 -3.30 -14.62 -9.33
C ALA A 78 -4.82 -14.69 -9.04
N GLU A 79 -5.19 -14.89 -7.76
CA GLU A 79 -6.60 -14.85 -7.35
C GLU A 79 -7.18 -13.43 -7.34
N MET A 80 -6.38 -12.45 -6.91
CA MET A 80 -6.83 -11.06 -6.76
C MET A 80 -6.86 -10.29 -8.08
N GLY A 81 -6.09 -10.71 -9.10
CA GLY A 81 -5.97 -10.00 -10.37
C GLY A 81 -7.29 -9.73 -11.07
N ARG A 82 -8.26 -10.66 -10.98
CA ARG A 82 -9.57 -10.54 -11.64
C ARG A 82 -10.46 -9.42 -11.09
N PHE A 83 -10.18 -8.90 -9.90
CA PHE A 83 -10.98 -7.84 -9.30
C PHE A 83 -10.64 -6.47 -9.87
N PHE A 84 -9.45 -6.30 -10.44
CA PHE A 84 -8.96 -5.00 -10.86
C PHE A 84 -9.18 -4.76 -12.35
N VAL A 85 -9.52 -3.52 -12.71
CA VAL A 85 -9.71 -3.06 -14.08
C VAL A 85 -8.70 -1.97 -14.43
N GLY A 86 -8.38 -1.84 -15.72
CA GLY A 86 -7.49 -0.79 -16.21
C GLY A 86 -6.01 -0.98 -15.82
N LEU A 87 -5.62 -2.19 -15.44
CA LEU A 87 -4.22 -2.55 -15.25
C LEU A 87 -3.62 -3.00 -16.58
N ASP A 88 -2.64 -2.27 -17.10
CA ASP A 88 -1.72 -2.82 -18.09
C ASP A 88 -0.62 -3.59 -17.32
N GLY A 89 -0.85 -4.89 -17.07
CA GLY A 89 0.11 -5.77 -16.37
C GLY A 89 -0.37 -6.30 -15.01
N ARG A 90 0.57 -6.73 -14.15
CA ARG A 90 0.23 -7.27 -12.81
C ARG A 90 -0.22 -6.15 -11.84
N PRO A 91 -1.16 -6.40 -10.91
CA PRO A 91 -1.68 -5.40 -9.98
C PRO A 91 -0.65 -4.74 -9.05
N ASP A 92 0.40 -5.48 -8.69
CA ASP A 92 1.55 -4.99 -7.90
C ASP A 92 2.39 -3.95 -8.66
N GLN A 93 2.41 -4.02 -10.00
CA GLN A 93 3.16 -3.12 -10.89
C GLN A 93 2.31 -2.00 -11.49
N ALA A 94 0.98 -2.15 -11.49
CA ALA A 94 0.04 -1.22 -12.14
C ALA A 94 -0.69 -0.30 -11.15
N ALA A 95 -0.39 -0.39 -9.84
CA ALA A 95 -0.85 0.57 -8.85
C ALA A 95 -0.28 1.96 -9.15
N THR A 96 -1.15 2.98 -9.23
CA THR A 96 -0.70 4.35 -9.49
C THR A 96 -0.16 4.96 -8.18
N PRO A 97 1.14 5.25 -8.07
CA PRO A 97 1.69 5.86 -6.87
C PRO A 97 1.18 7.30 -6.73
N LEU A 98 0.89 7.71 -5.49
CA LEU A 98 0.47 9.06 -5.16
C LEU A 98 1.64 9.81 -4.52
N ALA A 99 1.82 11.08 -4.90
CA ALA A 99 2.81 11.94 -4.28
C ALA A 99 2.34 12.36 -2.88
N GLU A 100 3.15 12.07 -1.86
CA GLU A 100 2.94 12.65 -0.53
C GLU A 100 3.27 14.15 -0.58
N VAL A 101 2.31 14.99 -0.19
CA VAL A 101 2.46 16.45 -0.17
C VAL A 101 2.51 17.04 1.24
N PHE A 102 2.18 16.24 2.26
CA PHE A 102 2.12 16.65 3.66
C PHE A 102 2.20 15.45 4.60
N ASN A 103 2.98 15.58 5.67
CA ASN A 103 2.93 14.69 6.83
C ASN A 103 3.09 15.53 8.11
N LEU A 104 2.14 15.39 9.06
CA LEU A 104 2.15 16.17 10.30
C LEU A 104 3.33 15.81 11.21
N HIS A 105 3.64 14.51 11.34
CA HIS A 105 4.68 14.05 12.26
C HIS A 105 6.06 14.54 11.82
N ASP A 106 6.38 14.39 10.54
CA ASP A 106 7.65 14.84 9.98
C ASP A 106 7.79 16.38 10.10
N GLN A 107 6.75 17.15 9.75
CA GLN A 107 6.82 18.62 9.89
C GLN A 107 6.91 19.10 11.35
N LEU A 108 6.28 18.41 12.31
CA LEU A 108 6.46 18.72 13.73
C LEU A 108 7.88 18.41 14.21
N ALA A 109 8.48 17.31 13.74
CA ALA A 109 9.86 16.96 14.06
C ALA A 109 10.84 18.01 13.52
N ASP A 110 10.69 18.40 12.26
CA ASP A 110 11.51 19.46 11.63
C ASP A 110 11.33 20.82 12.31
N SER A 111 10.11 21.13 12.77
CA SER A 111 9.81 22.39 13.45
C SER A 111 10.38 22.47 14.88
N ALA A 112 10.50 21.33 15.56
CA ALA A 112 11.08 21.25 16.90
C ALA A 112 12.61 21.42 16.91
N ASP A 113 13.26 21.15 15.77
CA ASP A 113 14.71 21.29 15.59
C ASP A 113 15.16 22.70 15.16
N VAL A 114 14.24 23.66 15.03
CA VAL A 114 14.59 25.07 14.77
C VAL A 114 14.90 25.76 16.12
N PRO A 115 16.16 26.13 16.42
CA PRO A 115 16.47 26.87 17.63
C PRO A 115 15.81 28.24 17.55
N GLU A 116 15.07 28.58 18.61
CA GLU A 116 14.46 29.90 18.82
C GLU A 116 15.54 30.97 18.61
N SER A 117 15.43 31.71 17.51
CA SER A 117 16.33 32.83 17.22
C SER A 117 15.94 33.97 18.16
N ASP A 118 16.73 34.13 19.21
CA ASP A 118 16.56 35.12 20.26
C ASP A 118 16.48 36.54 19.64
N PRO A 119 15.36 37.28 19.75
CA PRO A 119 15.26 38.61 19.20
C PRO A 119 16.06 39.57 20.09
N SER A 120 17.18 40.09 19.54
CA SER A 120 17.98 41.18 20.13
C SER A 120 17.23 42.53 20.12
#